data_AF-A0A1Q6TUD8-F1
#
_entry.id   AF-A0A1Q6TUD8-F1
#
_cell.length_a   1.000
_cell.length_b   1.000
_cell.length_c   1.000
_cell.angle_alpha   90.00
_cell.angle_beta   90.00
_cell.angle_gamma   90.00
#
_symmetry.space_group_name_H-M   'P 1'
#
loop_
_entity.id
_entity.type
_entity.pdbx_description
1 polymer ?
#
loop_
_entity_poly.entity_id
_entity_poly.type
_entity_poly.pdbx_seq_one_letter_code
_entity_poly.pdbx_strand_id
1 'polypeptide(L)'
;MVIAGFICQYKHKTPVKNSIYECGMQPVSDARIQFDIKYFHYAVIFLIFDIETIFLYPFAVFVNELGLFAVIEAFIFVGLLLFGLYYAIGRKVLKWEG
;
A
#
# COMPACT_ATOMS: atom_id res chain seq x y z
N MET A 1 7.89 26.10 6.82
CA MET A 1 8.83 25.63 7.87
C MET A 1 10.04 24.89 7.30
N VAL A 2 9.91 23.99 6.32
CA VAL A 2 11.06 23.29 5.71
C VAL A 2 12.03 24.23 4.98
N ILE A 3 11.52 25.27 4.29
CA ILE A 3 12.34 26.22 3.51
C ILE A 3 13.26 27.05 4.41
N ALA A 4 12.75 27.57 5.53
CA ALA A 4 13.54 28.32 6.52
C ALA A 4 14.62 27.42 7.16
N GLY A 5 14.29 26.15 7.42
CA GLY A 5 15.24 25.16 7.91
C GLY A 5 16.40 24.91 6.94
N PHE A 6 16.14 24.83 5.63
CA PHE A 6 17.21 24.65 4.64
C PHE A 6 18.17 25.84 4.54
N ILE A 7 17.67 27.06 4.79
CA ILE A 7 18.45 28.32 4.68
C ILE A 7 19.26 28.61 5.94
N CYS A 8 18.66 28.43 7.13
CA CYS A 8 19.32 28.76 8.41
C CYS A 8 20.09 27.58 9.04
N GLN A 9 20.09 26.38 8.44
CA GLN A 9 20.77 25.23 9.04
C GLN A 9 22.29 25.33 8.92
N TYR A 10 22.96 25.24 10.07
CA TYR A 10 24.41 25.08 10.15
C TYR A 10 24.82 23.71 9.60
N LYS A 11 25.46 23.69 8.42
CA LYS A 11 25.88 22.46 7.73
C LYS A 11 27.33 22.12 8.07
N HIS A 12 27.53 21.36 9.13
CA HIS A 12 28.81 20.68 9.38
C HIS A 12 28.76 19.25 8.81
N LYS A 13 29.55 18.99 7.76
CA LYS A 13 29.67 17.67 7.11
C LYS A 13 30.87 16.93 7.70
N THR A 14 30.59 15.96 8.57
CA THR A 14 31.60 15.03 9.09
C THR A 14 31.35 13.67 8.42
N PRO A 15 32.38 12.90 8.02
CA PRO A 15 32.19 11.57 7.42
C PRO A 15 31.32 10.63 8.29
N VAL A 16 31.46 10.70 9.61
CA VAL A 16 30.65 9.95 10.58
C VAL A 16 29.17 10.37 10.59
N LYS A 17 28.84 11.62 10.25
CA LYS A 17 27.45 12.08 10.19
C LYS A 17 26.72 11.53 8.96
N ASN A 18 27.47 11.21 7.92
CA ASN A 18 26.96 10.70 6.65
C ASN A 18 27.07 9.17 6.55
N SER A 19 27.64 8.49 7.56
CA SER A 19 27.69 7.03 7.59
C SER A 19 26.36 6.43 8.06
N ILE A 20 26.09 5.21 7.62
CA ILE A 20 24.93 4.42 8.04
C ILE A 20 25.04 4.14 9.54
N TYR A 21 23.91 4.26 10.25
CA TYR A 21 23.85 3.97 11.68
C TYR A 21 23.80 2.45 11.92
N GLU A 22 24.85 1.91 12.53
CA GLU A 22 25.03 0.48 12.85
C GLU A 22 25.44 0.30 14.33
N CYS A 23 24.88 1.13 15.24
CA CYS A 23 25.19 1.11 16.68
C CYS A 23 26.70 1.18 17.01
N GLY A 24 27.48 1.89 16.19
CA GLY A 24 28.94 2.07 16.38
C GLY A 24 29.81 0.99 15.72
N MET A 25 29.21 0.00 15.05
CA MET A 25 29.94 -0.98 14.26
C MET A 25 30.09 -0.53 12.80
N GLN A 26 31.13 -1.00 12.12
CA GLN A 26 31.21 -0.85 10.66
C GLN A 26 30.12 -1.72 10.02
N PRO A 27 29.41 -1.24 8.99
CA PRO A 27 28.43 -2.06 8.29
C PRO A 27 29.13 -3.26 7.67
N VAL A 28 28.92 -4.45 8.24
CA VAL A 28 29.43 -5.70 7.72
C VAL A 28 28.23 -6.48 7.18
N SER A 29 28.05 -6.45 5.85
CA SER A 29 27.30 -7.42 5.03
C SER A 29 26.65 -6.73 3.82
N ASP A 30 26.26 -7.55 2.86
CA ASP A 30 25.33 -7.23 1.78
C ASP A 30 23.98 -6.79 2.37
N ALA A 31 23.47 -5.63 1.92
CA ALA A 31 22.19 -5.05 2.38
C ALA A 31 20.96 -5.73 1.75
N ARG A 32 21.16 -6.82 1.01
CA ARG A 32 20.09 -7.60 0.38
C ARG A 32 19.48 -8.58 1.37
N ILE A 33 18.29 -8.23 1.86
CA ILE A 33 17.43 -9.15 2.60
C ILE A 33 16.42 -9.81 1.68
N GLN A 34 16.11 -11.08 1.95
CA GLN A 34 15.00 -11.77 1.29
C GLN A 34 13.69 -11.27 1.89
N PHE A 35 12.91 -10.55 1.09
CA PHE A 35 11.58 -10.12 1.49
C PHE A 35 10.58 -11.28 1.35
N ASP A 36 9.69 -11.40 2.33
CA ASP A 36 8.63 -12.40 2.30
C ASP A 36 7.62 -12.08 1.17
N ILE A 37 7.15 -13.09 0.45
CA ILE A 37 6.17 -12.92 -0.64
C ILE A 37 4.81 -12.43 -0.12
N LYS A 38 4.55 -12.51 1.18
CA LYS A 38 3.32 -11.98 1.80
C LYS A 38 3.07 -10.52 1.45
N TYR A 39 4.11 -9.67 1.46
CA TYR A 39 3.98 -8.24 1.11
C TYR A 39 3.45 -8.03 -0.32
N PHE A 40 3.85 -8.88 -1.25
CA PHE A 40 3.37 -8.83 -2.64
C PHE A 40 1.87 -9.14 -2.73
N HIS A 41 1.38 -10.13 -1.98
CA HIS A 41 -0.04 -10.49 -1.98
C HIS A 41 -0.90 -9.35 -1.43
N TYR A 42 -0.47 -8.67 -0.36
CA TYR A 42 -1.16 -7.49 0.14
C TYR A 42 -1.20 -6.37 -0.91
N ALA A 43 -0.08 -6.11 -1.60
CA ALA A 43 -0.02 -5.08 -2.63
C ALA A 43 -0.96 -5.36 -3.81
N VAL A 44 -1.03 -6.61 -4.28
CA VAL A 44 -1.92 -6.99 -5.39
C VAL A 44 -3.39 -6.90 -4.99
N ILE A 45 -3.77 -7.39 -3.81
CA ILE A 45 -5.16 -7.30 -3.31
C ILE A 45 -5.56 -5.83 -3.14
N PHE A 46 -4.68 -5.01 -2.55
CA PHE A 46 -4.90 -3.57 -2.41
C PHE A 46 -5.10 -2.88 -3.76
N LEU A 47 -4.24 -3.18 -4.75
CA LEU A 47 -4.34 -2.60 -6.09
C LEU A 47 -5.65 -2.95 -6.78
N ILE A 48 -6.11 -4.21 -6.69
CA ILE A 48 -7.39 -4.61 -7.29
C ILE A 48 -8.55 -3.89 -6.59
N PHE A 49 -8.53 -3.79 -5.26
CA PHE A 49 -9.54 -3.05 -4.51
C PHE A 49 -9.56 -1.56 -4.86
N ASP A 50 -8.39 -0.94 -5.03
CA ASP A 50 -8.27 0.47 -5.42
C ASP A 50 -8.87 0.72 -6.81
N ILE A 51 -8.50 -0.12 -7.79
CA ILE A 51 -9.06 -0.06 -9.16
C ILE A 51 -10.59 -0.21 -9.14
N GLU A 52 -11.14 -1.10 -8.33
CA GLU A 52 -12.58 -1.25 -8.20
C GLU A 52 -13.25 0.01 -7.64
N THR A 53 -12.68 0.62 -6.61
CA THR A 53 -13.24 1.87 -6.07
C THR A 53 -13.22 3.01 -7.09
N ILE A 54 -12.21 3.07 -7.96
CA ILE A 54 -12.17 4.03 -9.08
C ILE A 54 -13.36 3.81 -10.03
N PHE A 55 -13.76 2.56 -10.28
CA PHE A 55 -14.96 2.28 -11.10
C PHE A 55 -16.27 2.60 -10.38
N LEU A 56 -16.32 2.45 -9.06
CA LEU A 56 -17.50 2.80 -8.27
C LEU A 56 -17.71 4.31 -8.15
N TYR A 57 -16.66 5.13 -8.30
CA TYR A 57 -16.76 6.59 -8.18
C TYR A 57 -17.73 7.23 -9.19
N PRO A 58 -17.59 7.02 -10.52
CA PRO A 58 -18.56 7.54 -11.48
C PRO A 58 -19.97 6.99 -11.26
N PHE A 59 -20.08 5.69 -10.94
CA PHE A 59 -21.36 5.09 -10.61
C PHE A 59 -22.05 5.80 -9.42
N ALA A 60 -21.32 6.09 -8.36
CA ALA A 60 -21.84 6.79 -7.19
C ALA A 60 -22.31 8.22 -7.50
N VAL A 61 -21.67 8.90 -8.45
CA VAL A 61 -22.07 10.24 -8.91
C VAL A 61 -23.35 10.20 -9.74
N PHE A 62 -23.48 9.22 -10.64
CA PHE A 62 -24.60 9.15 -11.61
C PHE A 62 -25.73 8.19 -11.20
N VAL A 63 -25.72 7.68 -9.96
CA VAL A 63 -26.66 6.63 -9.49
C VAL A 63 -28.13 6.98 -9.70
N ASN A 64 -28.48 8.28 -9.65
CA ASN A 64 -29.85 8.75 -9.84
C ASN A 64 -30.34 8.67 -11.30
N GLU A 65 -29.42 8.66 -12.28
CA GLU A 65 -29.75 8.68 -13.71
C GLU A 65 -29.71 7.27 -14.35
N LEU A 66 -28.91 6.37 -13.78
CA LEU A 66 -28.64 5.04 -14.33
C LEU A 66 -29.74 3.99 -14.05
N GLY A 67 -30.65 4.26 -13.11
CA GLY A 67 -31.76 3.38 -12.74
C GLY A 67 -31.34 2.10 -11.98
N LEU A 68 -32.31 1.20 -11.74
CA LEU A 68 -32.12 0.00 -10.91
C LEU A 68 -31.11 -1.01 -11.48
N PHE A 69 -30.90 -1.01 -12.80
CA PHE A 69 -29.98 -1.94 -13.46
C PHE A 69 -28.53 -1.71 -13.00
N ALA A 70 -28.08 -0.45 -12.99
CA ALA A 70 -26.72 -0.13 -12.56
C ALA A 70 -26.50 -0.38 -11.07
N VAL A 71 -27.54 -0.25 -10.24
CA VAL A 71 -27.45 -0.61 -8.82
C VAL A 71 -27.15 -2.09 -8.65
N ILE A 72 -27.84 -2.97 -9.40
CA ILE A 72 -27.59 -4.41 -9.36
C ILE A 72 -26.17 -4.72 -9.85
N GLU A 73 -25.72 -4.08 -10.93
CA GLU A 73 -24.38 -4.26 -11.47
C GLU A 73 -23.30 -3.85 -10.44
N ALA A 74 -23.46 -2.72 -9.76
CA ALA A 74 -22.56 -2.28 -8.70
C ALA A 74 -22.52 -3.26 -7.51
N PHE A 75 -23.67 -3.83 -7.13
CA PHE A 75 -23.73 -4.86 -6.08
C PHE A 75 -23.01 -6.15 -6.49
N ILE A 76 -23.14 -6.56 -7.75
CA ILE A 76 -22.40 -7.72 -8.28
C ILE A 76 -20.90 -7.44 -8.30
N PHE A 77 -20.49 -6.24 -8.67
CA PHE A 77 -19.10 -5.80 -8.71
C PHE A 77 -18.45 -5.91 -7.32
N VAL A 78 -19.07 -5.27 -6.32
CA VAL A 78 -18.64 -5.35 -4.91
C VAL A 78 -18.67 -6.79 -4.38
N GLY A 79 -19.71 -7.55 -4.74
CA GLY A 79 -19.85 -8.95 -4.36
C GLY A 79 -18.70 -9.84 -4.85
N LEU A 80 -18.17 -9.57 -6.04
CA LEU A 80 -17.04 -10.30 -6.61
C LEU A 80 -15.75 -10.07 -5.81
N LEU A 81 -15.49 -8.85 -5.38
CA LEU A 81 -14.34 -8.57 -4.50
C LEU A 81 -14.49 -9.17 -3.11
N LEU A 82 -15.69 -9.10 -2.52
CA LEU A 82 -15.96 -9.75 -1.24
C LEU A 82 -15.72 -11.26 -1.31
N PHE A 83 -16.10 -11.90 -2.42
CA PHE A 83 -15.80 -13.30 -2.65
C PHE A 83 -14.29 -13.56 -2.78
N GLY A 84 -13.56 -12.73 -3.52
CA GLY A 84 -12.10 -12.81 -3.64
C GLY A 84 -11.40 -12.64 -2.29
N LEU A 85 -11.86 -11.70 -1.46
CA LEU A 85 -11.33 -11.48 -0.11
C LEU A 85 -11.63 -12.66 0.82
N TYR A 86 -12.85 -13.19 0.77
CA TYR A 86 -13.22 -14.39 1.52
C TYR A 86 -12.31 -15.58 1.15
N TYR A 87 -12.05 -15.79 -0.14
CA TYR A 87 -11.10 -16.81 -0.60
C TYR A 87 -9.67 -16.56 -0.09
N ALA A 88 -9.19 -15.32 -0.13
CA ALA A 88 -7.85 -14.96 0.34
C ALA A 88 -7.68 -15.21 1.84
N ILE A 89 -8.70 -14.93 2.65
CA ILE A 89 -8.74 -15.24 4.09
C ILE A 89 -8.70 -16.75 4.31
N GLY A 90 -9.49 -17.52 3.57
CA GLY A 90 -9.53 -18.98 3.65
C GLY A 90 -8.17 -19.63 3.33
N ARG A 91 -7.42 -19.05 2.40
CA ARG A 91 -6.06 -19.50 2.03
C ARG A 91 -4.96 -19.03 3.01
N LYS A 92 -5.32 -18.33 4.09
CA LYS A 92 -4.39 -17.79 5.10
C LYS A 92 -3.27 -16.92 4.52
N VAL A 93 -3.45 -16.37 3.32
CA VAL A 93 -2.45 -15.51 2.65
C VAL A 93 -2.20 -14.23 3.46
N LEU A 94 -3.19 -13.83 4.26
CA LEU A 94 -3.16 -12.65 5.11
C LEU A 94 -2.70 -12.94 6.55
N LYS A 95 -2.19 -14.14 6.86
CA LYS A 95 -1.70 -14.45 8.20
C LYS A 95 -0.25 -14.00 8.37
N TRP A 96 -0.05 -13.15 9.37
CA TRP A 96 1.27 -12.82 9.88
C TRP A 96 1.61 -13.81 11.01
N GLU A 97 2.47 -14.77 10.72
CA GLU A 97 3.19 -15.50 11.76
C GLU A 97 4.43 -14.66 12.09
N GLY A 98 4.42 -14.08 13.29
CA GLY A 98 5.52 -13.29 13.84
C GLY A 98 6.56 -14.16 14.53
#